data_AF-A0A2V5QMK4-F1
#
_entry.id   AF-A0A2V5QMK4-F1
#
_cell.length_a   1.000
_cell.length_b   1.000
_cell.length_c   1.000
_cell.angle_alpha   90.00
_cell.angle_beta   90.00
_cell.angle_gamma   90.00
#
_symmetry.space_group_name_H-M   'P 1'
#
loop_
_entity.id
_entity.type
_entity.pdbx_description
1 polymer ?
#
loop_
_entity_poly.entity_id
_entity_poly.type
_entity_poly.pdbx_seq_one_letter_code
_entity_poly.pdbx_strand_id
1 'polypeptide(L)' 'MENVIADLAQALRERVAIIHDEESRQDEAKHIARLKAISERIDDLQTRLPKPIDPRLAHYLQRKSYDKALAYLEGRGD' A
#
# COMPACT_ATOMS: atom_id res chain seq x y z
N MET A 1 11.24 12.11 -12.05
CA MET A 1 9.98 11.37 -11.79
C MET A 1 10.37 10.01 -11.23
N GLU A 2 11.05 10.04 -10.09
CA GLU A 2 11.76 8.85 -9.63
C GLU A 2 10.85 7.97 -8.77
N ASN A 3 10.45 6.85 -9.38
CA ASN A 3 9.91 5.64 -8.78
C ASN A 3 8.54 5.78 -8.09
N VAL A 4 7.48 5.84 -8.90
CA VAL A 4 6.09 5.55 -8.48
C VAL A 4 6.01 4.23 -7.69
N ILE A 5 6.87 3.26 -8.03
CA ILE A 5 7.05 2.01 -7.30
C ILE A 5 7.50 2.24 -5.84
N ALA A 6 8.44 3.16 -5.62
CA ALA A 6 8.94 3.47 -4.27
C ALA A 6 7.88 4.22 -3.44
N ASP A 7 7.16 5.17 -4.04
CA ASP A 7 6.03 5.85 -3.35
C ASP A 7 4.92 4.84 -3.03
N LEU A 8 4.63 3.90 -3.94
CA LEU A 8 3.68 2.82 -3.69
C LEU A 8 4.14 1.93 -2.53
N ALA A 9 5.40 1.48 -2.52
CA ALA A 9 5.95 0.69 -1.42
C ALA A 9 5.85 1.44 -0.09
N GLN A 10 6.17 2.74 -0.07
CA GLN A 10 6.03 3.55 1.12
C GLN A 10 4.57 3.65 1.59
N ALA A 11 3.63 3.93 0.69
CA ALA A 11 2.21 4.01 1.03
C ALA A 11 1.66 2.67 1.57
N LEU A 12 2.11 1.55 0.99
CA LEU A 12 1.76 0.21 1.49
C LEU A 12 2.31 -0.04 2.89
N ARG A 13 3.58 0.33 3.15
CA ARG A 13 4.21 0.22 4.47
C ARG A 13 3.47 1.06 5.50
N GLU A 14 3.14 2.31 5.18
CA GLU A 14 2.37 3.18 6.07
C GLU A 14 0.99 2.57 6.38
N ARG A 15 0.31 2.02 5.39
CA ARG A 15 -0.98 1.34 5.61
C ARG A 15 -0.86 0.16 6.57
N VAL A 16 0.15 -0.70 6.36
CA VAL A 16 0.40 -1.86 7.24
C VAL A 16 0.74 -1.40 8.64
N ALA A 17 1.61 -0.38 8.78
CA ALA A 17 1.96 0.21 10.06
C ALA A 17 0.73 0.76 10.80
N ILE A 18 -0.17 1.47 10.10
CA ILE A 18 -1.42 1.95 10.71
C ILE A 18 -2.27 0.79 11.23
N ILE A 19 -2.41 -0.31 10.48
CA ILE A 19 -3.19 -1.48 10.93
C ILE A 19 -2.55 -2.16 12.15
N HIS A 20 -1.22 -2.19 12.21
CA HIS A 20 -0.46 -2.72 13.35
C HIS A 20 -0.38 -1.74 14.53
N ASP A 21 -0.71 -0.47 14.34
CA ASP A 21 -0.73 0.55 15.38
C ASP A 21 -1.97 0.37 16.27
N GLU A 22 -1.83 -0.50 17.27
CA GLU A 22 -2.88 -0.83 18.24
C GLU A 22 -3.27 0.36 19.13
N GLU A 23 -2.40 1.37 19.29
CA GLU A 23 -2.68 2.60 20.05
C GLU A 23 -3.78 3.47 19.42
N SER A 24 -3.94 3.43 18.09
CA SER A 24 -4.99 4.19 17.42
C SER A 24 -6.40 3.62 17.64
N ARG A 25 -6.57 2.52 18.41
CA ARG A 25 -7.89 2.00 18.82
C ARG A 25 -8.66 2.95 19.74
N GLN A 26 -8.01 3.90 20.41
CA GLN A 26 -8.72 4.93 21.17
C GLN A 26 -9.49 5.91 20.27
N ASP A 27 -9.04 6.11 19.02
CA ASP A 27 -9.64 7.02 18.05
C ASP A 27 -9.94 6.29 16.73
N GLU A 28 -10.89 5.36 16.75
CA GLU A 28 -11.31 4.57 15.57
C GLU A 28 -11.63 5.46 14.36
N ALA A 29 -12.31 6.59 14.57
CA ALA A 29 -12.63 7.54 13.50
C ALA A 29 -11.37 8.10 12.81
N LYS A 30 -10.34 8.45 13.58
CA LYS A 30 -9.06 8.97 13.06
C LYS A 30 -8.29 7.86 12.36
N HIS A 31 -8.33 6.63 12.90
CA HIS A 31 -7.72 5.46 12.30
C HIS A 31 -8.31 5.15 10.91
N ILE A 32 -9.64 5.05 10.83
CA ILE A 32 -10.36 4.79 9.58
C ILE A 32 -10.09 5.90 8.56
N ALA A 33 -10.09 7.18 8.99
CA ALA A 33 -9.79 8.30 8.10
C ALA A 33 -8.37 8.20 7.49
N ARG A 34 -7.36 7.84 8.29
CA ARG A 34 -5.99 7.62 7.77
C ARG A 34 -5.92 6.43 6.82
N LEU A 35 -6.55 5.30 7.16
CA LEU A 35 -6.60 4.13 6.28
C LEU A 35 -7.24 4.45 4.93
N LYS A 36 -8.31 5.25 4.94
CA LYS A 36 -8.99 5.69 3.72
C LYS A 36 -8.07 6.58 2.88
N ALA A 37 -7.46 7.60 3.49
CA ALA A 37 -6.55 8.51 2.79
C ALA A 37 -5.37 7.78 2.14
N ILE A 38 -4.75 6.82 2.84
CA ILE A 38 -3.68 6.00 2.26
C ILE A 38 -4.20 5.08 1.17
N SER A 39 -5.39 4.49 1.34
CA SER A 39 -5.98 3.63 0.30
C SER A 39 -6.25 4.41 -1.00
N GLU A 40 -6.73 5.65 -0.91
CA GLU A 40 -6.92 6.54 -2.06
C GLU A 40 -5.58 6.91 -2.72
N ARG A 41 -4.54 7.19 -1.91
CA ARG A 41 -3.20 7.47 -2.43
C ARG A 41 -2.60 6.26 -3.14
N ILE A 42 -2.80 5.05 -2.62
CA ILE A 42 -2.38 3.80 -3.28
C ILE A 42 -3.08 3.66 -4.64
N ASP A 43 -4.38 3.95 -4.72
CA ASP A 43 -5.14 3.88 -5.98
C ASP A 43 -4.57 4.86 -7.04
N ASP A 44 -4.33 6.12 -6.67
CA ASP A 44 -3.67 7.10 -7.56
C ASP A 44 -2.32 6.57 -8.06
N LEU A 45 -1.48 6.07 -7.16
CA LEU A 45 -0.17 5.53 -7.51
C LEU A 45 -0.28 4.33 -8.45
N GLN A 46 -1.27 3.45 -8.24
CA GLN A 46 -1.52 2.33 -9.14
C GLN A 46 -1.83 2.80 -10.56
N THR A 47 -2.62 3.86 -10.73
CA THR A 47 -2.90 4.42 -12.07
C THR A 47 -1.67 5.00 -12.75
N ARG A 48 -0.70 5.46 -11.94
CA ARG A 48 0.54 6.09 -12.39
C ARG A 48 1.70 5.11 -12.56
N LEU A 49 1.50 3.82 -12.23
CA LEU A 49 2.53 2.81 -12.34
C LEU A 49 3.00 2.67 -13.81
N PRO A 50 4.32 2.53 -14.04
CA PRO A 50 4.85 2.27 -15.36
C PRO A 50 4.31 0.94 -15.88
N LYS A 51 3.83 0.92 -17.13
CA LYS A 51 3.45 -0.31 -17.82
C LYS A 51 4.63 -0.81 -18.66
N PRO A 52 4.91 -2.12 -18.67
CA PRO A 52 4.15 -3.20 -18.05
C PRO A 52 4.38 -3.31 -16.53
N ILE A 53 3.30 -3.53 -15.79
CA ILE A 53 3.35 -3.87 -14.37
C ILE A 53 3.52 -5.38 -14.21
N ASP A 54 4.28 -5.81 -13.22
CA ASP A 54 4.39 -7.22 -12.88
C ASP A 54 3.02 -7.85 -12.56
N PRO A 55 2.69 -9.01 -13.15
CA PRO A 55 1.39 -9.67 -12.93
C PRO A 55 1.20 -10.10 -11.47
N ARG A 56 2.28 -10.44 -10.76
CA ARG A 56 2.23 -10.75 -9.31
C ARG A 56 1.81 -9.51 -8.51
N LEU A 57 2.44 -8.37 -8.75
CA LEU A 57 2.10 -7.10 -8.10
C LEU A 57 0.65 -6.71 -8.39
N ALA A 58 0.24 -6.76 -9.66
CA ALA A 58 -1.14 -6.48 -10.06
C ALA A 58 -2.16 -7.39 -9.36
N HIS A 59 -1.84 -8.68 -9.18
CA HIS A 59 -2.69 -9.63 -8.46
C HIS A 59 -2.82 -9.27 -6.98
N TYR A 60 -1.73 -8.92 -6.30
CA TYR A 60 -1.78 -8.50 -4.90
C TYR A 60 -2.58 -7.23 -4.70
N LEU A 61 -2.41 -6.25 -5.58
CA LEU A 61 -3.16 -4.98 -5.56
C LEU A 61 -4.66 -5.21 -5.80
N GLN A 62 -5.04 -6.04 -6.78
CA GLN A 62 -6.45 -6.42 -7.02
C GLN A 62 -7.08 -7.12 -5.82
N ARG A 63 -6.35 -8.00 -5.14
CA ARG A 63 -6.81 -8.68 -3.93
C ARG A 63 -6.74 -7.82 -2.67
N LYS A 64 -6.35 -6.55 -2.77
CA LYS A 64 -6.11 -5.64 -1.63
C LYS A 64 -5.15 -6.27 -0.59
N SER A 65 -4.28 -7.17 -1.05
CA SER A 65 -3.25 -7.83 -0.24
C SER A 65 -2.02 -6.94 -0.15
N TYR A 66 -2.19 -5.79 0.52
CA TYR A 66 -1.18 -4.74 0.59
C TYR A 66 0.12 -5.18 1.29
N ASP A 67 0.01 -6.07 2.28
CA ASP A 67 1.17 -6.70 2.93
C ASP A 67 2.02 -7.52 1.95
N LYS A 68 1.37 -8.37 1.14
CA LYS A 68 2.05 -9.14 0.08
C LYS A 68 2.59 -8.26 -1.04
N ALA A 69 1.85 -7.21 -1.42
CA ALA A 69 2.32 -6.24 -2.40
C ALA A 69 3.58 -5.53 -1.91
N LEU A 70 3.61 -5.12 -0.63
CA LEU A 70 4.80 -4.53 -0.01
C LEU A 70 5.97 -5.51 0.00
N ALA A 71 5.75 -6.74 0.47
CA ALA A 71 6.80 -7.76 0.50
C ALA A 71 7.39 -8.01 -0.89
N TYR A 72 6.54 -8.05 -1.92
CA TYR A 72 6.97 -8.18 -3.31
C TYR A 72 7.82 -6.98 -3.77
N LEU A 73 7.40 -5.75 -3.45
CA LEU A 73 8.15 -4.53 -3.80
C LEU A 73 9.47 -4.38 -3.02
N GLU A 74 9.52 -4.85 -1.77
CA GLU A 74 10.74 -4.85 -0.94
C GLU A 74 11.69 -6.02 -1.27
N GLY A 75 11.34 -6.90 -2.22
CA GLY A 75 12.13 -8.09 -2.54
C GLY A 75 12.14 -9.15 -1.43
N ARG A 76 11.17 -9.10 -0.52
CA ARG A 76 10.88 -10.11 0.52
C ARG A 76 9.81 -11.13 0.08
N GLY A 77 9.28 -11.00 -1.13
CA GLY A 77 8.32 -11.93 -1.70
C GLY A 77 9.03 -13.16 -2.29
N ASP A 78 8.63 -14.33 -1.81
CA ASP A 78 9.06 -15.67 -2.25
C ASP A 78 9.00 -15.91 -3.78
#